data_AF-A0A2H9QHS9-F1
#
_entry.id   AF-A0A2H9QHS9-F1
#
_cell.length_a   1.000
_cell.length_b   1.000
_cell.length_c   1.000
_cell.angle_alpha   90.00
_cell.angle_beta   90.00
_cell.angle_gamma   90.00
#
_symmetry.space_group_name_H-M   'P 1'
#
loop_
_entity.id
_entity.type
_entity.pdbx_description
1 polymer ?
#
loop_
_entity_poly.entity_id
_entity_poly.type
_entity_poly.pdbx_seq_one_letter_code
_entity_poly.pdbx_strand_id
1 'polypeptide(L)'
;MDYIDISHHGKEENILFKALQKKKISKQHAEMMNILLKEHEKGRQIVRTLMNAADEYFKKGSQAHFPNIVSGLKDIVYVYKEHIKKEDNEFFVPVMDYFTESEKEEILKKFWQFDVNIIHEKYKNLFEAME
;
A
#
# COMPACT_ATOMS: atom_id res chain seq x y z
N MET A 1 -4.65 7.57 -6.61
CA MET A 1 -3.87 6.45 -6.03
C MET A 1 -3.80 5.37 -7.07
N ASP A 2 -2.63 4.76 -7.25
CA ASP A 2 -2.48 3.67 -8.21
C ASP A 2 -3.14 2.40 -7.69
N TYR A 3 -3.69 1.60 -8.59
CA TYR A 3 -4.40 0.34 -8.29
C TYR A 3 -3.63 -0.56 -7.31
N ILE A 4 -2.30 -0.63 -7.45
CA ILE A 4 -1.43 -1.46 -6.61
C ILE A 4 -1.41 -0.96 -5.16
N ASP A 5 -1.28 0.36 -4.94
CA ASP A 5 -1.28 1.00 -3.61
C ASP A 5 -2.65 0.86 -2.92
N ILE A 6 -3.74 1.00 -3.68
CA ILE A 6 -5.09 0.75 -3.16
C ILE A 6 -5.21 -0.72 -2.77
N SER A 7 -4.79 -1.66 -3.63
CA SER A 7 -4.98 -3.09 -3.41
C SER A 7 -4.14 -3.69 -2.29
N HIS A 8 -2.97 -3.14 -1.96
CA HIS A 8 -2.10 -3.65 -0.89
C HIS A 8 -2.28 -2.81 0.38
N HIS A 9 -1.68 -1.62 0.40
CA HIS A 9 -1.71 -0.72 1.56
C HIS A 9 -3.13 -0.30 1.96
N GLY A 10 -4.07 -0.23 1.01
CA GLY A 10 -5.45 0.13 1.32
C GLY A 10 -6.12 -0.83 2.30
N LYS A 11 -5.84 -2.14 2.23
CA LYS A 11 -6.37 -3.12 3.20
C LYS A 11 -5.73 -2.96 4.57
N GLU A 12 -4.40 -2.81 4.61
CA GLU A 12 -3.66 -2.62 5.85
C GLU A 12 -4.10 -1.33 6.56
N GLU A 13 -4.00 -0.18 5.88
CA GLU A 13 -4.29 1.13 6.46
C GLU A 13 -5.77 1.29 6.82
N ASN A 14 -6.70 0.83 5.98
CA ASN A 14 -8.13 1.11 6.19
C ASN A 14 -8.87 0.05 7.00
N ILE A 15 -8.30 -1.15 7.18
CA ILE A 15 -8.99 -2.24 7.85
C ILE A 15 -8.14 -2.74 9.02
N LEU A 16 -6.94 -3.27 8.78
CA LEU A 16 -6.14 -3.89 9.84
C LEU A 16 -5.62 -2.87 10.85
N PHE A 17 -4.95 -1.80 10.40
CA PHE A 17 -4.35 -0.80 11.28
C PHE A 17 -5.42 -0.02 12.03
N LYS A 18 -6.56 0.30 11.38
CA LYS A 18 -7.73 0.89 12.07
C LYS A 18 -8.34 -0.05 13.11
N ALA A 19 -8.34 -1.36 12.89
CA ALA A 19 -8.78 -2.33 13.88
C ALA A 19 -7.80 -2.40 15.06
N LEU A 20 -6.49 -2.42 14.78
CA LEU A 20 -5.42 -2.43 15.79
C LEU A 20 -5.42 -1.16 16.67
N GLN A 21 -5.73 0.01 16.10
CA GLN A 21 -5.87 1.26 16.87
C GLN A 21 -6.96 1.21 17.95
N LYS A 22 -7.93 0.30 17.83
CA LYS A 22 -8.98 0.07 18.83
C LYS A 22 -8.58 -0.91 19.93
N LYS A 23 -7.40 -1.54 19.79
CA LYS A 23 -6.87 -2.54 20.72
C LYS A 23 -5.80 -1.93 21.62
N LYS A 24 -5.57 -2.57 22.77
CA LYS A 24 -4.41 -2.26 23.63
C LYS A 24 -3.19 -3.02 23.13
N ILE A 25 -2.60 -2.54 22.04
CA ILE A 25 -1.39 -3.13 21.46
C ILE A 25 -0.13 -2.74 22.24
N SER A 26 0.93 -3.53 22.13
CA SER A 26 2.21 -3.19 22.75
C SER A 26 2.82 -1.93 22.12
N LYS A 27 3.70 -1.24 22.86
CA LYS A 27 4.45 -0.09 22.33
C LYS A 27 5.24 -0.46 21.07
N GLN A 28 5.88 -1.63 21.07
CA GLN A 28 6.65 -2.14 19.94
C GLN A 28 5.77 -2.33 18.68
N HIS A 29 4.57 -2.93 18.83
CA HIS A 29 3.66 -3.09 17.69
C HIS A 29 3.11 -1.74 17.20
N ALA A 30 2.82 -0.80 18.10
CA ALA A 30 2.42 0.55 17.70
C ALA A 30 3.54 1.29 16.93
N GLU A 31 4.80 1.14 17.36
CA GLU A 31 5.96 1.70 16.68
C GLU A 31 6.17 1.06 15.29
N MET A 32 6.08 -0.27 15.19
CA MET A 32 6.18 -0.97 13.91
C MET A 32 5.08 -0.53 12.94
N MET A 33 3.83 -0.42 13.40
CA MET A 33 2.71 0.07 12.59
C MET A 33 2.96 1.49 12.05
N ASN A 34 3.56 2.37 12.86
CA ASN A 34 3.94 3.72 12.41
C ASN A 34 5.11 3.70 11.41
N ILE A 35 6.05 2.76 11.53
CA ILE A 35 7.11 2.55 10.55
C ILE A 35 6.51 2.12 9.21
N LEU A 36 5.63 1.12 9.21
CA LEU A 36 4.96 0.63 8.01
C LEU A 36 4.17 1.74 7.31
N LEU A 37 3.40 2.55 8.06
CA LEU A 37 2.68 3.71 7.51
C LEU A 37 3.60 4.72 6.80
N LYS A 38 4.77 5.02 7.38
CA LYS A 38 5.76 5.91 6.74
C LYS A 38 6.39 5.27 5.50
N GLU A 39 6.61 3.96 5.53
CA GLU A 39 7.10 3.21 4.36
C GLU A 39 6.07 3.21 3.22
N HIS A 40 4.78 3.10 3.52
CA HIS A 40 3.71 3.23 2.51
C HIS A 40 3.74 4.61 1.85
N GLU A 41 3.86 5.68 2.65
CA GLU A 41 3.96 7.05 2.14
C GLU A 41 5.21 7.24 1.26
N LYS A 42 6.35 6.71 1.70
CA LYS A 42 7.59 6.72 0.92
C LYS A 42 7.43 5.96 -0.40
N GLY A 43 6.82 4.78 -0.38
CA GLY A 43 6.51 4.00 -1.58
C GLY A 43 5.67 4.80 -2.57
N ARG A 44 4.57 5.41 -2.09
CA ARG A 44 3.71 6.30 -2.91
C ARG A 44 4.49 7.46 -3.52
N GLN A 45 5.40 8.07 -2.76
CA GLN A 45 6.21 9.18 -3.26
C GLN A 45 7.15 8.73 -4.38
N ILE A 46 7.81 7.57 -4.25
CA ILE A 46 8.68 7.01 -5.28
C ILE A 46 7.89 6.70 -6.56
N VAL A 47 6.72 6.07 -6.44
CA VAL A 47 5.86 5.76 -7.59
C VAL A 47 5.42 7.03 -8.31
N ARG A 48 4.99 8.07 -7.58
CA ARG A 48 4.62 9.36 -8.20
C ARG A 48 5.79 9.98 -8.98
N THR A 49 6.99 9.97 -8.39
CA THR A 49 8.19 10.47 -9.06
C THR A 49 8.52 9.66 -10.32
N LEU A 50 8.37 8.33 -10.27
CA LEU A 50 8.54 7.46 -11.43
C LEU A 50 7.54 7.75 -12.54
N MET A 51 6.26 7.91 -12.21
CA MET A 51 5.21 8.23 -13.19
C MET A 51 5.49 9.55 -13.88
N ASN A 52 5.89 10.58 -13.13
CA ASN A 52 6.26 11.88 -13.70
C ASN A 52 7.47 11.76 -14.64
N ALA A 53 8.52 11.04 -14.23
CA ALA A 53 9.70 10.83 -15.06
C ALA A 53 9.38 10.04 -16.34
N ALA A 54 8.52 9.03 -16.25
CA ALA A 54 8.04 8.27 -17.39
C ALA A 54 7.22 9.16 -18.34
N ASP A 55 6.31 9.98 -17.83
CA ASP A 55 5.51 10.91 -18.63
C ASP A 55 6.40 11.92 -19.38
N GLU A 56 7.39 12.52 -18.72
CA GLU A 56 8.35 13.43 -19.37
C GLU A 56 9.18 12.71 -20.45
N TYR A 57 9.58 11.46 -20.21
CA TYR A 57 10.34 10.67 -21.16
C TYR A 57 9.51 10.29 -22.40
N PHE A 58 8.32 9.71 -22.20
CA PHE A 58 7.50 9.17 -23.30
C PHE A 58 6.71 10.24 -24.06
N LYS A 59 6.20 11.28 -23.39
CA LYS A 59 5.38 12.31 -24.04
C LYS A 59 6.20 13.44 -24.63
N LYS A 60 7.34 13.79 -24.01
CA LYS A 60 8.16 14.94 -24.42
C LYS A 60 9.49 14.54 -25.07
N GLY A 61 9.77 13.25 -25.19
CA GLY A 61 10.99 12.73 -25.82
C GLY A 61 12.28 13.06 -25.05
N SER A 62 12.16 13.46 -23.78
CA SER A 62 13.30 13.91 -22.97
C SER A 62 14.08 12.71 -22.42
N GLN A 63 15.11 12.31 -23.18
CA GLN A 63 16.05 11.24 -22.80
C GLN A 63 16.78 11.50 -21.48
N ALA A 64 16.85 12.77 -21.04
CA ALA A 64 17.49 13.18 -19.80
C ALA A 64 16.84 12.57 -18.53
N HIS A 65 15.60 12.10 -18.61
CA HIS A 65 14.90 11.49 -17.46
C HIS A 65 15.08 9.97 -17.35
N PHE A 66 15.68 9.32 -18.34
CA PHE A 66 15.90 7.86 -18.30
C PHE A 66 16.67 7.39 -17.05
N PRO A 67 17.76 8.06 -16.60
CA PRO A 67 18.44 7.69 -15.36
C PRO A 67 17.55 7.76 -14.12
N ASN A 68 16.63 8.72 -14.06
CA ASN A 68 15.70 8.88 -12.93
C ASN A 68 14.67 7.75 -12.89
N ILE A 69 14.22 7.28 -14.06
CA ILE A 69 13.35 6.10 -14.17
C ILE A 69 14.08 4.86 -13.63
N VAL A 70 15.32 4.62 -14.07
CA VAL A 70 16.11 3.47 -13.62
C VAL A 70 16.39 3.54 -12.11
N SER A 71 16.72 4.73 -11.57
CA SER A 71 16.95 4.90 -10.13
C SER A 71 15.68 4.63 -9.34
N GLY A 72 14.55 5.22 -9.73
CA GLY A 72 13.29 5.02 -9.02
C GLY A 72 12.83 3.56 -9.04
N LEU A 73 13.07 2.83 -10.13
CA LEU A 73 12.76 1.39 -10.22
C LEU A 73 13.63 0.55 -9.28
N LYS A 74 14.90 0.94 -9.06
CA LYS A 74 15.74 0.28 -8.06
C LYS A 74 15.27 0.59 -6.64
N ASP A 75 14.94 1.86 -6.39
CA ASP A 75 14.49 2.32 -5.07
C ASP A 75 13.17 1.66 -4.66
N ILE A 76 12.21 1.53 -5.59
CA ILE A 76 10.92 0.89 -5.29
C ILE A 76 11.07 -0.61 -4.99
N VAL A 77 11.93 -1.32 -5.73
CA VAL A 77 12.21 -2.75 -5.48
C VAL A 77 12.86 -2.93 -4.11
N TYR A 78 13.84 -2.08 -3.77
CA TYR A 78 14.49 -2.12 -2.47
C TYR A 78 13.50 -1.85 -1.34
N VAL A 79 12.71 -0.78 -1.45
CA VAL A 79 11.73 -0.39 -0.43
C VAL A 79 10.70 -1.49 -0.22
N TYR A 80 10.08 -2.04 -1.27
CA TYR A 80 9.08 -3.08 -1.11
C TYR A 80 9.64 -4.37 -0.52
N LYS A 81 10.86 -4.77 -0.91
CA LYS A 81 11.48 -5.97 -0.35
C LYS A 81 11.67 -5.86 1.17
N GLU A 82 12.20 -4.73 1.63
CA GLU A 82 12.43 -4.51 3.07
C GLU A 82 11.13 -4.24 3.83
N HIS A 83 10.12 -3.69 3.16
CA HIS A 83 8.80 -3.47 3.72
C HIS A 83 8.06 -4.79 3.98
N ILE A 84 7.84 -5.59 2.93
CA ILE A 84 7.16 -6.90 2.98
C ILE A 84 7.82 -7.81 4.02
N LYS A 85 9.16 -7.77 4.13
CA LYS A 85 9.87 -8.55 5.14
C LYS A 85 9.44 -8.22 6.57
N LYS A 86 9.24 -6.93 6.90
CA LYS A 86 8.77 -6.52 8.23
C LYS A 86 7.33 -6.95 8.45
N GLU A 87 6.50 -6.77 7.43
CA GLU A 87 5.11 -7.17 7.46
C GLU A 87 4.95 -8.67 7.75
N ASP A 88 5.52 -9.52 6.91
CA ASP A 88 5.36 -10.97 6.97
C ASP A 88 6.03 -11.60 8.19
N ASN A 89 7.25 -11.18 8.53
CA ASN A 89 8.04 -11.86 9.56
C ASN A 89 7.87 -11.26 10.96
N GLU A 90 7.58 -9.96 11.06
CA GLU A 90 7.67 -9.23 12.34
C GLU A 90 6.32 -8.64 12.78
N PHE A 91 5.38 -8.42 11.87
CA PHE A 91 4.16 -7.67 12.19
C PHE A 91 2.88 -8.49 12.09
N PHE A 92 2.57 -9.09 10.94
CA PHE A 92 1.25 -9.67 10.70
C PHE A 92 0.90 -10.81 11.65
N VAL A 93 1.78 -11.77 11.86
CA VAL A 93 1.52 -12.90 12.75
C VAL A 93 1.28 -12.45 14.20
N PRO A 94 2.19 -11.71 14.86
CA PRO A 94 2.03 -11.36 16.27
C PRO A 94 0.86 -10.41 16.55
N VAL A 95 0.48 -9.54 15.61
CA VAL A 95 -0.64 -8.62 15.84
C VAL A 95 -2.01 -9.31 15.73
N MET A 96 -2.08 -10.53 15.18
CA MET A 96 -3.34 -11.30 15.16
C MET A 96 -3.79 -11.74 16.56
N ASP A 97 -2.87 -11.87 17.52
CA ASP A 97 -3.19 -12.31 18.88
C ASP A 97 -4.03 -11.28 19.67
N TYR A 98 -4.14 -10.04 19.18
CA TYR A 98 -5.02 -9.01 19.76
C TYR A 98 -6.50 -9.18 19.37
N PHE A 99 -6.79 -10.07 18.43
CA PHE A 99 -8.13 -10.29 17.89
C PHE A 99 -8.66 -11.66 18.33
N THR A 100 -9.96 -11.70 18.63
CA THR A 100 -10.70 -12.96 18.74
C THR A 100 -10.89 -13.59 17.36
N GLU A 101 -11.21 -14.88 17.31
CA GLU A 101 -11.50 -15.55 16.03
C GLU A 101 -12.62 -14.86 15.23
N SER A 102 -13.69 -14.42 15.91
CA SER A 102 -14.78 -13.67 15.25
C SER A 102 -14.30 -12.33 14.67
N GLU A 103 -13.37 -11.64 15.32
CA GLU A 103 -12.80 -10.40 14.80
C GLU A 103 -11.86 -10.66 13.62
N LYS A 104 -11.08 -11.76 13.66
CA LYS A 104 -10.24 -12.19 12.53
C LYS A 104 -11.10 -12.51 11.30
N GLU A 105 -12.19 -13.26 11.48
CA GLU A 105 -13.16 -13.54 10.41
C GLU A 105 -13.77 -12.26 9.84
N GLU A 106 -14.12 -11.28 10.68
CA GLU A 106 -14.63 -9.98 10.23
C GLU A 106 -13.58 -9.21 9.42
N ILE A 107 -12.32 -9.20 9.85
CA ILE A 107 -11.20 -8.57 9.11
C ILE A 107 -11.03 -9.24 7.74
N LEU A 108 -11.01 -10.58 7.68
CA LEU A 108 -10.89 -11.31 6.41
C LEU A 108 -12.06 -11.01 5.46
N LYS A 109 -13.29 -10.94 6.00
CA LYS A 109 -14.46 -10.54 5.21
C LYS A 109 -14.33 -9.13 4.66
N LYS A 110 -13.83 -8.18 5.47
CA LYS A 110 -13.58 -6.80 5.02
C LYS A 110 -12.48 -6.74 3.96
N PHE A 111 -11.41 -7.51 4.09
CA PHE A 111 -10.38 -7.62 3.06
C PHE A 111 -10.95 -8.12 1.73
N TRP A 112 -11.75 -9.18 1.76
CA TRP A 112 -12.39 -9.71 0.56
C TRP A 112 -13.35 -8.69 -0.09
N GLN A 113 -14.18 -8.03 0.72
CA GLN A 113 -15.08 -6.97 0.22
C GLN A 113 -14.31 -5.80 -0.39
N PHE A 114 -13.20 -5.42 0.25
CA PHE A 114 -12.33 -4.37 -0.27
C PHE A 114 -11.79 -4.74 -1.65
N ASP A 115 -11.24 -5.95 -1.81
CA ASP A 115 -10.70 -6.43 -3.09
C ASP A 115 -11.76 -6.47 -4.20
N VAL A 116 -12.97 -6.94 -3.89
CA VAL A 116 -14.10 -6.96 -4.85
C VAL A 116 -14.48 -5.55 -5.29
N ASN A 117 -14.50 -4.60 -4.34
CA ASN A 117 -14.92 -3.24 -4.61
C ASN A 117 -13.91 -2.44 -5.43
N ILE A 118 -12.61 -2.72 -5.34
CA ILE A 118 -11.57 -2.04 -6.14
C ILE A 118 -11.89 -2.14 -7.65
N ILE A 119 -12.31 -3.33 -8.10
CA ILE A 119 -12.63 -3.55 -9.52
C ILE A 119 -13.86 -2.74 -9.91
N HIS A 120 -14.91 -2.76 -9.08
CA HIS A 120 -16.13 -2.00 -9.32
C HIS A 120 -15.87 -0.49 -9.35
N GLU A 121 -15.09 0.04 -8.41
CA GLU A 121 -14.70 1.45 -8.38
C GLU A 121 -13.86 1.84 -9.60
N LYS A 122 -12.92 0.98 -10.02
CA LYS A 122 -12.14 1.22 -11.24
C LYS A 122 -13.02 1.39 -12.48
N TYR A 123 -14.00 0.50 -12.67
CA TYR A 123 -14.90 0.57 -13.84
C TYR A 123 -15.90 1.72 -13.73
N LYS A 124 -16.39 2.03 -12.52
CA LYS A 124 -17.26 3.18 -12.29
C LYS A 124 -16.54 4.49 -12.65
N ASN A 125 -15.33 4.69 -12.14
CA ASN A 125 -14.55 5.91 -12.43
C ASN A 125 -14.21 6.02 -13.92
N LEU A 126 -13.97 4.90 -14.60
CA LEU A 126 -13.76 4.90 -16.05
C LEU A 126 -15.02 5.33 -16.81
N PHE A 127 -16.19 4.84 -16.39
CA PHE A 127 -17.47 5.22 -16.99
C PHE A 127 -17.75 6.72 -16.77
N GLU A 128 -17.59 7.23 -15.54
CA GLU A 128 -17.79 8.65 -15.22
C GLU A 128 -16.81 9.58 -15.96
N ALA A 129 -15.59 9.11 -16.27
CA ALA A 129 -14.62 9.90 -17.04
C ALA A 129 -14.88 9.91 -18.56
N MET A 130 -15.82 9.10 -19.03
CA MET A 130 -16.26 9.04 -20.43
C MET A 130 -17.52 9.87 -20.70
N GLU A 131 -18.19 10.37 -19.65
CA GLU A 131 -19.26 11.37 -19.71
C GLU A 131 -18.70 12.81 -19.61
#